data_AF-A0A6B2EED0-F1
#
_entry.id   AF-A0A6B2EED0-F1
#
_cell.length_a   1.000
_cell.length_b   1.000
_cell.length_c   1.000
_cell.angle_alpha   90.00
_cell.angle_beta   90.00
_cell.angle_gamma   90.00
#
_symmetry.space_group_name_H-M   'P 1'
#
loop_
_entity.id
_entity.type
_entity.pdbx_description
1 polymer ?
#
loop_
_entity_poly.entity_id
_entity_poly.type
_entity_poly.pdbx_seq_one_letter_code
_entity_poly.pdbx_strand_id
1 'polypeptide(L)'
;LQYHNDDPGAVIFGNFINYYQFNTPEERISVFPSHLWTNWRSHDGKLLVLDVGCNAGNFTQRFYKFITDHSKRDVYILGIDIDPALINRAQETNAYPRNVHYLTLDIMTDSLSPVEDFLSLHSRKEFDVTLCLSITMWIHLNHGDEGLKTFLRRVTSLSDVLVIEPQPWKCYQTAVRRMSKAKKKFPHFPALEIRSGVDMAINDFLEGECNRMRMYESPETKWKRKVCFFRR
;
A
#
# COMPACT_ATOMS: atom_id res chain seq x y z
N LEU A 1 7.55 18.20 -2.48
CA LEU A 1 6.13 18.57 -2.69
C LEU A 1 5.85 19.87 -1.93
N GLN A 2 5.58 20.99 -2.61
CA GLN A 2 5.22 22.25 -1.93
C GLN A 2 3.76 22.16 -1.45
N TYR A 3 3.54 22.17 -0.14
CA TYR A 3 2.23 22.42 0.46
C TYR A 3 1.87 23.89 0.23
N HIS A 4 1.19 24.19 -0.87
CA HIS A 4 0.48 25.46 -0.97
C HIS A 4 -0.67 25.46 0.05
N ASN A 5 -0.85 26.57 0.76
CA ASN A 5 -1.91 26.86 1.74
C ASN A 5 -3.37 26.74 1.21
N ASP A 6 -3.58 26.03 0.11
CA ASP A 6 -4.87 25.80 -0.53
C ASP A 6 -5.41 24.41 -0.14
N ASP A 7 -6.55 24.38 0.55
CA ASP A 7 -7.34 23.20 0.94
C ASP A 7 -6.54 21.94 1.33
N PRO A 8 -6.38 21.61 2.64
CA PRO A 8 -5.61 20.44 3.10
C PRO A 8 -6.15 19.10 2.56
N GLY A 9 -7.32 19.08 1.92
CA GLY A 9 -7.89 17.93 1.23
C GLY A 9 -7.49 17.76 -0.24
N ALA A 10 -6.81 18.73 -0.86
CA ALA A 10 -6.47 18.75 -2.29
C ALA A 10 -5.05 18.23 -2.57
N VAL A 11 -4.83 16.95 -2.23
CA VAL A 11 -3.57 16.24 -2.44
C VAL A 11 -3.57 15.44 -3.74
N ILE A 12 -2.47 15.51 -4.50
CA ILE A 12 -2.32 14.81 -5.79
C ILE A 12 -2.02 13.32 -5.58
N PHE A 13 -1.26 12.97 -4.54
CA PHE A 13 -0.80 11.58 -4.33
C PHE A 13 -1.49 10.88 -3.17
N GLY A 14 -2.51 11.50 -2.56
CA GLY A 14 -3.20 10.92 -1.41
C GLY A 14 -2.43 11.03 -0.09
N ASN A 15 -1.36 11.82 -0.05
CA ASN A 15 -0.49 12.08 1.08
C ASN A 15 -1.17 12.96 2.16
N PHE A 16 -2.35 12.55 2.66
CA PHE A 16 -3.06 13.26 3.71
C PHE A 16 -2.35 13.10 5.06
N ILE A 17 -2.01 14.21 5.71
CA ILE A 17 -1.41 14.23 7.06
C ILE A 17 -2.32 13.57 8.11
N ASN A 18 -3.65 13.63 7.91
CA ASN A 18 -4.66 13.13 8.85
C ASN A 18 -5.36 11.86 8.36
N TYR A 19 -4.73 11.06 7.48
CA TYR A 19 -5.36 9.88 6.87
C TYR A 19 -6.01 8.92 7.89
N TYR A 20 -5.29 8.65 8.98
CA TYR A 20 -5.71 7.72 10.03
C TYR A 20 -6.65 8.31 11.09
N GLN A 21 -6.99 9.61 11.02
CA GLN A 21 -8.07 10.18 11.84
C GLN A 21 -9.46 9.71 11.37
N PHE A 22 -9.60 9.36 10.10
CA PHE A 22 -10.87 8.95 9.49
C PHE A 22 -10.96 7.45 9.22
N ASN A 23 -9.81 6.78 9.06
CA ASN A 23 -9.71 5.34 8.84
C ASN A 23 -8.77 4.76 9.90
N THR A 24 -9.28 4.30 11.04
CA THR A 24 -8.38 3.91 12.14
C THR A 24 -7.60 2.65 11.77
N PRO A 25 -6.32 2.53 12.17
CA PRO A 25 -5.55 1.30 11.98
C PRO A 25 -6.24 0.06 12.57
N GLU A 26 -6.98 0.22 13.68
CA GLU A 26 -7.69 -0.85 14.40
C GLU A 26 -8.81 -1.46 13.56
N GLU A 27 -9.55 -0.63 12.84
CA GLU A 27 -10.63 -1.11 11.99
C GLU A 27 -10.06 -1.82 10.76
N ARG A 28 -8.97 -1.30 10.18
CA ARG A 28 -8.29 -1.97 9.05
C ARG A 28 -7.66 -3.29 9.48
N ILE A 29 -6.99 -3.35 10.64
CA ILE A 29 -6.35 -4.59 11.10
C ILE A 29 -7.38 -5.67 11.46
N SER A 30 -8.60 -5.29 11.85
CA SER A 30 -9.63 -6.27 12.26
C SER A 30 -10.06 -7.23 11.15
N VAL A 31 -9.85 -6.86 9.88
CA VAL A 31 -10.19 -7.71 8.73
C VAL A 31 -9.02 -8.57 8.22
N PHE A 32 -7.84 -8.43 8.84
CA PHE A 32 -6.66 -9.24 8.52
C PHE A 32 -6.78 -10.63 9.18
N PRO A 33 -6.67 -11.73 8.41
CA PRO A 33 -6.91 -13.07 8.92
C PRO A 33 -5.71 -13.58 9.73
N SER A 34 -5.84 -13.62 11.06
CA SER A 34 -4.77 -14.06 11.97
C SER A 34 -4.18 -15.44 11.63
N HIS A 35 -5.03 -16.37 11.17
CA HIS A 35 -4.65 -17.75 10.85
C HIS A 35 -3.77 -17.91 9.59
N LEU A 36 -3.71 -16.90 8.70
CA LEU A 36 -2.85 -17.01 7.50
C LEU A 36 -1.37 -16.85 7.84
N TRP A 37 -1.05 -16.15 8.92
CA TRP A 37 0.33 -15.76 9.25
C TRP A 37 1.15 -16.86 9.90
N THR A 38 0.50 -17.92 10.41
CA THR A 38 1.19 -19.08 11.01
C THR A 38 1.58 -20.14 9.99
N ASN A 39 0.93 -20.16 8.82
CA ASN A 39 0.99 -21.28 7.89
C ASN A 39 1.98 -21.08 6.74
N TRP A 40 2.71 -19.96 6.73
CA TRP A 40 3.67 -19.67 5.68
C TRP A 40 5.05 -20.24 6.04
N ARG A 41 5.59 -21.08 5.16
CA ARG A 41 6.93 -21.65 5.31
C ARG A 41 7.94 -20.51 5.40
N SER A 42 8.70 -20.50 6.49
CA SER A 42 9.87 -19.63 6.67
C SER A 42 11.12 -20.48 6.54
N HIS A 43 12.07 -20.05 5.71
CA HIS A 43 13.35 -20.75 5.56
C HIS A 43 14.39 -20.31 6.59
N ASP A 44 14.26 -19.09 7.13
CA ASP A 44 15.27 -18.41 7.96
C ASP A 44 14.69 -17.82 9.26
N GLY A 45 13.42 -18.08 9.56
CA GLY A 45 12.72 -17.57 10.74
C GLY A 45 12.30 -16.10 10.66
N LYS A 46 12.69 -15.35 9.62
CA LYS A 46 12.34 -13.92 9.45
C LYS A 46 11.05 -13.73 8.68
N LEU A 47 10.36 -12.60 8.80
CA LEU A 47 9.22 -12.21 7.95
C LEU A 47 9.46 -10.78 7.48
N LEU A 48 9.71 -10.60 6.19
CA LEU A 48 9.95 -9.29 5.57
C LEU A 48 8.68 -8.75 4.92
N VAL A 49 8.33 -7.50 5.26
CA VAL A 49 7.16 -6.80 4.74
C VAL A 49 7.57 -5.51 4.05
N LEU A 50 7.01 -5.25 2.87
CA LEU A 50 7.02 -3.94 2.23
C LEU A 50 5.65 -3.28 2.39
N ASP A 51 5.57 -2.08 2.93
CA ASP A 51 4.32 -1.29 3.03
C ASP A 51 4.36 -0.10 2.09
N VAL A 52 3.62 -0.18 0.98
CA VAL A 52 3.63 0.82 -0.10
C VAL A 52 2.56 1.89 0.14
N GLY A 53 3.01 3.14 0.24
CA GLY A 53 2.14 4.26 0.63
C GLY A 53 1.88 4.26 2.14
N CYS A 54 2.95 4.06 2.93
CA CYS A 54 2.86 3.89 4.39
C CYS A 54 2.34 5.14 5.12
N ASN A 55 2.26 6.30 4.45
CA ASN A 55 1.92 7.59 5.04
C ASN A 55 2.85 7.87 6.24
N ALA A 56 2.34 8.39 7.35
CA ALA A 56 3.11 8.64 8.58
C ALA A 56 3.37 7.36 9.43
N GLY A 57 3.25 6.16 8.85
CA GLY A 57 3.61 4.90 9.50
C GLY A 57 2.64 4.39 10.58
N ASN A 58 1.49 5.04 10.77
CA ASN A 58 0.55 4.65 11.85
C ASN A 58 0.04 3.20 11.70
N PHE A 59 -0.36 2.81 10.49
CA PHE A 59 -0.76 1.42 10.23
C PHE A 59 0.44 0.48 10.21
N THR A 60 1.57 0.89 9.63
CA THR A 60 2.80 0.08 9.54
C THR A 60 3.23 -0.43 10.92
N GLN A 61 3.27 0.44 11.93
CA GLN A 61 3.60 0.06 13.30
C GLN A 61 2.53 -0.83 13.95
N ARG A 62 1.24 -0.56 13.68
CA ARG A 62 0.14 -1.40 14.18
C ARG A 62 0.19 -2.80 13.59
N PHE A 63 0.45 -2.88 12.29
CA PHE A 63 0.61 -4.11 11.55
C PHE A 63 1.83 -4.89 12.06
N TYR A 64 2.97 -4.23 12.30
CA TYR A 64 4.14 -4.84 12.94
C TYR A 64 3.78 -5.55 14.24
N LYS A 65 3.06 -4.89 15.16
CA LYS A 65 2.62 -5.52 16.40
C LYS A 65 1.73 -6.73 16.14
N PHE A 66 0.70 -6.56 15.31
CA PHE A 66 -0.23 -7.64 14.97
C PHE A 66 0.50 -8.85 14.38
N ILE A 67 1.38 -8.64 13.40
CA ILE A 67 2.04 -9.73 12.71
C ILE A 67 3.09 -10.42 13.59
N THR A 68 3.76 -9.69 14.48
CA THR A 68 4.68 -10.26 15.47
C THR A 68 3.93 -11.21 16.42
N ASP A 69 2.76 -10.79 16.91
CA ASP A 69 1.94 -11.59 17.83
C ASP A 69 1.40 -12.89 17.18
N HIS A 70 1.17 -12.89 15.86
CA HIS A 70 0.55 -14.02 15.16
C HIS A 70 1.51 -14.90 14.34
N SER A 71 2.60 -14.35 13.79
CA SER A 71 3.53 -15.12 12.96
C SER A 71 4.56 -15.90 13.78
N LYS A 72 4.90 -15.42 14.98
CA LYS A 72 6.02 -15.93 15.81
C LYS A 72 7.37 -15.95 15.06
N ARG A 73 7.52 -15.09 14.05
CA ARG A 73 8.74 -14.89 13.25
C ARG A 73 9.43 -13.60 13.68
N ASP A 74 10.69 -13.45 13.29
CA ASP A 74 11.41 -12.18 13.42
C ASP A 74 10.98 -11.22 12.31
N VAL A 75 10.18 -10.21 12.65
CA VAL A 75 9.50 -9.36 11.67
C VAL A 75 10.33 -8.13 11.36
N TYR A 76 10.47 -7.82 10.08
CA TYR A 76 11.04 -6.56 9.60
C TYR A 76 10.14 -5.93 8.54
N ILE A 77 9.89 -4.63 8.65
CA ILE A 77 9.01 -3.90 7.75
C ILE A 77 9.77 -2.70 7.16
N LEU A 78 9.71 -2.56 5.83
CA LEU A 78 10.09 -1.35 5.13
C LEU A 78 8.81 -0.62 4.69
N GLY A 79 8.54 0.55 5.25
CA GLY A 79 7.51 1.47 4.77
C GLY A 79 8.07 2.44 3.74
N ILE A 80 7.39 2.58 2.61
CA ILE A 80 7.75 3.57 1.58
C ILE A 80 6.59 4.54 1.33
N ASP A 81 6.91 5.81 1.13
CA ASP A 81 5.96 6.84 0.73
C ASP A 81 6.65 7.90 -0.13
N ILE A 82 5.89 8.56 -0.99
CA ILE A 82 6.41 9.60 -1.89
C ILE A 82 6.64 10.93 -1.16
N ASP A 83 5.98 11.16 -0.01
CA ASP A 83 6.08 12.42 0.73
C ASP A 83 7.17 12.35 1.81
N PRO A 84 8.31 13.05 1.65
CA PRO A 84 9.37 13.05 2.65
C PRO A 84 8.94 13.63 4.00
N ALA A 85 7.96 14.53 4.04
CA ALA A 85 7.46 15.06 5.31
C ALA A 85 6.69 13.98 6.11
N LEU A 86 5.95 13.11 5.42
CA LEU A 86 5.28 11.97 6.06
C LEU A 86 6.30 10.93 6.53
N ILE A 87 7.34 10.67 5.74
CA ILE A 87 8.42 9.76 6.12
C ILE A 87 9.20 10.28 7.33
N ASN A 88 9.55 11.56 7.37
CA ASN A 88 10.18 12.16 8.54
C ASN A 88 9.31 11.98 9.80
N ARG A 89 8.01 12.23 9.69
CA ARG A 89 7.07 11.99 10.80
C ARG A 89 6.99 10.51 11.20
N ALA A 90 7.00 9.60 10.23
CA ALA A 90 6.99 8.16 10.48
C ALA A 90 8.25 7.74 11.25
N GLN A 91 9.41 8.31 10.91
CA GLN A 91 10.68 8.07 11.60
C GLN A 91 10.70 8.66 13.02
N GLU A 92 10.25 9.90 13.20
CA GLU A 92 10.17 10.58 14.51
C GLU A 92 9.28 9.84 15.50
N THR A 93 8.20 9.23 15.01
CA THR A 93 7.20 8.52 15.84
C THR A 93 7.36 7.01 15.84
N ASN A 94 8.49 6.49 15.36
CA ASN A 94 8.75 5.06 15.24
C ASN A 94 9.06 4.41 16.60
N ALA A 95 8.14 3.61 17.11
CA ALA A 95 8.32 2.85 18.35
C ALA A 95 9.23 1.62 18.18
N TYR A 96 9.55 1.21 16.95
CA TYR A 96 10.26 -0.02 16.63
C TYR A 96 11.43 0.19 15.64
N PRO A 97 12.38 1.10 15.91
CA PRO A 97 13.42 1.51 14.94
C PRO A 97 14.42 0.42 14.54
N ARG A 98 14.42 -0.73 15.23
CA ARG A 98 15.24 -1.90 14.87
C ARG A 98 14.56 -2.83 13.86
N ASN A 99 13.25 -2.72 13.70
CA ASN A 99 12.44 -3.66 12.94
C ASN A 99 11.63 -2.97 11.84
N VAL A 100 11.22 -1.72 12.07
CA VAL A 100 10.43 -0.94 11.12
C VAL A 100 11.29 0.21 10.61
N HIS A 101 11.47 0.26 9.30
CA HIS A 101 12.28 1.26 8.59
C HIS A 101 11.39 2.03 7.63
N TYR A 102 11.74 3.28 7.36
CA TYR A 102 10.98 4.15 6.46
C TYR A 102 11.89 4.82 5.45
N LEU A 103 11.42 4.89 4.21
CA LEU A 103 12.14 5.47 3.09
C LEU A 103 11.21 6.35 2.25
N THR A 104 11.71 7.53 1.84
CA THR A 104 11.03 8.31 0.80
C THR A 104 11.34 7.71 -0.57
N LEU A 105 10.32 7.24 -1.28
CA LEU A 105 10.47 6.60 -2.58
C LEU A 105 9.16 6.70 -3.39
N ASP A 106 9.26 7.18 -4.64
CA ASP A 106 8.20 7.03 -5.63
C ASP A 106 8.29 5.64 -6.27
N ILE A 107 7.36 4.76 -5.91
CA ILE A 107 7.31 3.37 -6.38
C ILE A 107 7.13 3.26 -7.90
N MET A 108 6.70 4.32 -8.59
CA MET A 108 6.49 4.32 -10.03
C MET A 108 7.74 4.75 -10.80
N THR A 109 8.49 5.73 -10.30
CA THR A 109 9.57 6.36 -11.08
C THR A 109 10.97 6.11 -10.55
N ASP A 110 11.12 5.92 -9.24
CA ASP A 110 12.43 5.86 -8.62
C ASP A 110 13.09 4.49 -8.81
N SER A 111 14.42 4.47 -8.68
CA SER A 111 15.16 3.21 -8.61
C SER A 111 14.77 2.42 -7.37
N LEU A 112 14.65 1.10 -7.50
CA LEU A 112 14.40 0.19 -6.39
C LEU A 112 15.65 -0.19 -5.61
N SER A 113 16.84 0.33 -5.97
CA SER A 113 18.10 0.01 -5.28
C SER A 113 18.02 0.14 -3.75
N PRO A 114 17.41 1.18 -3.14
CA PRO A 114 17.27 1.23 -1.69
C PRO A 114 16.39 0.11 -1.09
N VAL A 115 15.41 -0.37 -1.85
CA VAL A 115 14.55 -1.52 -1.47
C VAL A 115 15.34 -2.82 -1.59
N GLU A 116 16.15 -2.95 -2.64
CA GLU A 116 17.07 -4.08 -2.85
C GLU A 116 18.17 -4.13 -1.77
N ASP A 117 18.67 -2.97 -1.33
CA ASP A 117 19.64 -2.84 -0.24
C ASP A 117 19.04 -3.34 1.09
N PHE A 118 17.77 -2.99 1.38
CA PHE A 118 17.06 -3.51 2.54
C PHE A 118 16.94 -5.04 2.49
N LEU A 119 16.53 -5.60 1.34
CA LEU A 119 16.46 -7.05 1.15
C LEU A 119 17.83 -7.71 1.32
N SER A 120 18.88 -7.11 0.78
CA SER A 120 20.27 -7.58 0.86
C SER A 120 20.78 -7.60 2.30
N LEU A 121 20.45 -6.59 3.10
CA LEU A 121 20.77 -6.55 4.54
C LEU A 121 20.20 -7.76 5.29
N HIS A 122 19.04 -8.27 4.85
CA HIS A 122 18.41 -9.46 5.42
C HIS A 122 18.79 -10.77 4.71
N SER A 123 19.68 -10.73 3.71
CA SER A 123 20.07 -11.87 2.86
C SER A 123 18.90 -12.44 2.06
N ARG A 124 18.02 -11.57 1.55
CA ARG A 124 16.82 -11.92 0.79
C ARG A 124 16.81 -11.26 -0.58
N LYS A 125 16.03 -11.82 -1.50
CA LYS A 125 15.81 -11.27 -2.85
C LYS A 125 14.39 -10.75 -3.08
N GLU A 126 13.48 -11.08 -2.17
CA GLU A 126 12.08 -10.68 -2.20
C GLU A 126 11.53 -10.62 -0.79
N PHE A 127 10.46 -9.84 -0.62
CA PHE A 127 9.68 -9.78 0.61
C PHE A 127 8.80 -11.03 0.73
N ASP A 128 8.49 -11.43 1.96
CA ASP A 128 7.41 -12.40 2.17
C ASP A 128 6.06 -11.75 1.80
N VAL A 129 5.92 -10.45 2.08
CA VAL A 129 4.66 -9.71 1.87
C VAL A 129 4.88 -8.30 1.33
N THR A 130 4.07 -7.90 0.37
CA THR A 130 3.85 -6.49 0.05
C THR A 130 2.43 -6.06 0.41
N LEU A 131 2.28 -4.96 1.14
CA LEU A 131 1.02 -4.30 1.44
C LEU A 131 0.79 -3.14 0.45
N CYS A 132 -0.39 -3.10 -0.14
CA CYS A 132 -0.86 -2.06 -1.06
C CYS A 132 -2.25 -1.59 -0.61
N LEU A 133 -2.28 -0.84 0.48
CA LEU A 133 -3.53 -0.52 1.19
C LEU A 133 -3.97 0.90 0.83
N SER A 134 -5.12 1.05 0.18
CA SER A 134 -5.64 2.37 -0.23
C SER A 134 -4.67 3.21 -1.08
N ILE A 135 -3.84 2.58 -1.91
CA ILE A 135 -2.88 3.29 -2.77
C ILE A 135 -3.25 3.22 -4.26
N THR A 136 -3.97 2.18 -4.70
CA THR A 136 -4.21 1.92 -6.12
C THR A 136 -4.98 3.02 -6.83
N MET A 137 -5.92 3.68 -6.16
CA MET A 137 -6.60 4.84 -6.74
C MET A 137 -5.65 5.98 -7.09
N TRP A 138 -4.69 6.28 -6.23
CA TRP A 138 -3.75 7.38 -6.43
C TRP A 138 -2.78 7.07 -7.56
N ILE A 139 -2.31 5.82 -7.65
CA ILE A 139 -1.53 5.34 -8.79
C ILE A 139 -2.35 5.49 -10.08
N HIS A 140 -3.58 4.97 -10.08
CA HIS A 140 -4.44 4.95 -11.25
C HIS A 140 -4.77 6.37 -11.76
N LEU A 141 -5.11 7.29 -10.85
CA LEU A 141 -5.39 8.69 -11.20
C LEU A 141 -4.17 9.43 -11.79
N ASN A 142 -2.95 9.13 -11.32
CA ASN A 142 -1.73 9.83 -11.72
C ASN A 142 -0.96 9.16 -12.86
N HIS A 143 -1.21 7.89 -13.16
CA HIS A 143 -0.46 7.14 -14.18
C HIS A 143 -1.35 6.37 -15.19
N GLY A 144 -2.67 6.46 -15.08
CA GLY A 144 -3.60 5.80 -16.01
C GLY A 144 -3.75 4.29 -15.79
N ASP A 145 -4.54 3.64 -16.64
CA ASP A 145 -4.79 2.20 -16.57
C ASP A 145 -3.47 1.39 -16.71
N GLU A 146 -2.61 1.78 -17.66
CA GLU A 146 -1.30 1.13 -17.84
C GLU A 146 -0.32 1.39 -16.68
N GLY A 147 -0.42 2.56 -16.05
CA GLY A 147 0.31 2.84 -14.82
C GLY A 147 -0.12 1.94 -13.67
N LEU A 148 -1.42 1.71 -13.52
CA LEU A 148 -1.96 0.78 -12.52
C LEU A 148 -1.47 -0.66 -12.79
N LYS A 149 -1.52 -1.14 -14.04
CA LYS A 149 -0.99 -2.46 -14.41
C LYS A 149 0.51 -2.58 -14.14
N THR A 150 1.29 -1.56 -14.50
CA THR A 150 2.73 -1.51 -14.25
C THR A 150 3.05 -1.57 -12.76
N PHE A 151 2.30 -0.82 -11.95
CA PHE A 151 2.39 -0.87 -10.50
C PHE A 151 2.12 -2.28 -9.95
N LEU A 152 1.01 -2.92 -10.38
CA LEU A 152 0.65 -4.26 -9.94
C LEU A 152 1.71 -5.31 -10.29
N ARG A 153 2.26 -5.27 -11.51
CA ARG A 153 3.38 -6.14 -11.91
C ARG A 153 4.61 -5.91 -11.03
N ARG A 154 4.94 -4.65 -10.73
CA ARG A 154 6.09 -4.29 -9.88
C ARG A 154 5.92 -4.77 -8.43
N VAL A 155 4.78 -4.53 -7.78
CA VAL A 155 4.60 -4.94 -6.37
C VAL A 155 4.48 -6.46 -6.22
N THR A 156 3.93 -7.14 -7.22
CA THR A 156 3.89 -8.61 -7.23
C THR A 156 5.28 -9.21 -7.46
N SER A 157 6.15 -8.62 -8.30
CA SER A 157 7.52 -9.13 -8.47
C SER A 157 8.39 -8.98 -7.22
N LEU A 158 8.03 -8.08 -6.30
CA LEU A 158 8.77 -7.84 -5.06
C LEU A 158 8.43 -8.81 -3.93
N SER A 159 7.38 -9.64 -4.06
CA SER A 159 6.92 -10.49 -2.96
C SER A 159 6.32 -11.84 -3.38
N ASP A 160 6.28 -12.78 -2.41
CA ASP A 160 5.47 -14.00 -2.50
C ASP A 160 3.98 -13.66 -2.38
N VAL A 161 3.60 -12.89 -1.36
CA VAL A 161 2.22 -12.49 -1.08
C VAL A 161 2.00 -11.00 -1.29
N LEU A 162 1.04 -10.64 -2.13
CA LEU A 162 0.50 -9.29 -2.23
C LEU A 162 -0.79 -9.19 -1.41
N VAL A 163 -0.86 -8.20 -0.53
CA VAL A 163 -2.08 -7.78 0.17
C VAL A 163 -2.54 -6.45 -0.39
N ILE A 164 -3.77 -6.38 -0.89
CA ILE A 164 -4.28 -5.20 -1.58
C ILE A 164 -5.65 -4.77 -1.07
N GLU A 165 -5.86 -3.47 -0.90
CA GLU A 165 -7.14 -2.86 -0.54
C GLU A 165 -7.50 -1.78 -1.59
N PRO A 166 -8.12 -2.16 -2.72
CA PRO A 166 -8.53 -1.20 -3.75
C PRO A 166 -9.62 -0.24 -3.25
N GLN A 167 -9.53 1.03 -3.65
CA GLN A 167 -10.62 1.97 -3.39
C GLN A 167 -11.71 1.91 -4.48
N PRO A 168 -12.99 2.00 -4.12
CA PRO A 168 -14.08 1.98 -5.09
C PRO A 168 -14.12 3.27 -5.92
N TRP A 169 -14.76 3.22 -7.09
CA TRP A 169 -14.88 4.36 -8.01
C TRP A 169 -15.47 5.64 -7.37
N LYS A 170 -16.36 5.49 -6.39
CA LYS A 170 -16.90 6.63 -5.62
C LYS A 170 -15.79 7.47 -4.96
N CYS A 171 -14.68 6.84 -4.55
CA CYS A 171 -13.51 7.54 -4.03
C CYS A 171 -12.81 8.37 -5.13
N TYR A 172 -12.71 7.84 -6.36
CA TYR A 172 -12.14 8.56 -7.50
C TYR A 172 -12.92 9.86 -7.77
N GLN A 173 -14.25 9.76 -7.87
CA GLN A 173 -15.12 10.92 -8.10
C GLN A 173 -14.97 11.96 -6.99
N THR A 174 -14.84 11.52 -5.73
CA THR A 174 -14.63 12.41 -4.59
C THR A 174 -13.29 13.13 -4.67
N ALA A 175 -12.22 12.41 -4.99
CA ALA A 175 -10.88 12.98 -5.14
C ALA A 175 -10.84 14.00 -6.30
N VAL A 176 -11.36 13.64 -7.47
CA VAL A 176 -11.43 14.52 -8.66
C VAL A 176 -12.22 15.79 -8.35
N ARG A 177 -13.38 15.67 -7.66
CA ARG A 177 -14.18 16.83 -7.26
C ARG A 177 -13.40 17.77 -6.34
N ARG A 178 -12.65 17.25 -5.38
CA ARG A 178 -11.80 18.06 -4.48
C ARG A 178 -10.71 18.78 -5.27
N MET A 179 -10.00 18.06 -6.16
CA MET A 179 -8.97 18.65 -7.01
C MET A 179 -9.51 19.75 -7.92
N SER A 180 -10.68 19.52 -8.52
CA SER A 180 -11.32 20.51 -9.38
C SER A 180 -11.68 21.80 -8.63
N LYS A 181 -12.10 21.72 -7.36
CA LYS A 181 -12.36 22.91 -6.52
C LYS A 181 -11.08 23.69 -6.25
N ALA A 182 -9.96 23.00 -6.07
CA ALA A 182 -8.63 23.59 -5.95
C ALA A 182 -8.02 24.00 -7.30
N LYS A 183 -8.79 24.02 -8.40
CA LYS A 183 -8.33 24.33 -9.77
C LYS A 183 -7.19 23.43 -10.27
N LYS A 184 -7.05 22.24 -9.70
CA LYS A 184 -6.09 21.19 -10.11
C LYS A 184 -6.84 20.04 -10.77
N LYS A 185 -6.13 19.22 -11.54
CA LYS A 185 -6.69 18.05 -12.23
C LYS A 185 -5.73 16.88 -12.12
N PHE A 186 -6.27 15.67 -12.09
CA PHE A 186 -5.47 14.47 -12.30
C PHE A 186 -5.17 14.31 -13.78
N PRO A 187 -3.90 14.08 -14.17
CA PRO A 187 -3.48 14.08 -15.57
C PRO A 187 -4.19 12.99 -16.40
N HIS A 188 -4.40 11.80 -15.84
CA HIS A 188 -4.95 10.67 -16.59
C HIS A 188 -6.44 10.43 -16.39
N PHE A 189 -7.10 11.14 -15.46
CA PHE A 189 -8.53 10.91 -15.18
C PHE A 189 -9.45 10.95 -16.42
N PRO A 190 -9.31 11.90 -17.36
CA PRO A 190 -10.17 11.95 -18.55
C PRO A 190 -10.01 10.74 -19.49
N ALA A 191 -8.86 10.07 -19.45
CA ALA A 191 -8.50 8.97 -20.34
C ALA A 191 -8.71 7.59 -19.71
N LEU A 192 -9.05 7.49 -18.42
CA LEU A 192 -9.24 6.19 -17.77
C LEU A 192 -10.35 5.39 -18.44
N GLU A 193 -10.10 4.11 -18.70
CA GLU A 193 -11.09 3.17 -19.21
C GLU A 193 -11.73 2.39 -18.05
N ILE A 194 -10.94 2.01 -17.04
CA ILE A 194 -11.44 1.28 -15.86
C ILE A 194 -12.16 2.25 -14.91
N ARG A 195 -13.45 2.50 -15.19
CA ARG A 195 -14.31 3.46 -14.45
C ARG A 195 -15.38 2.83 -13.56
N SER A 196 -15.45 1.51 -13.50
CA SER A 196 -16.40 0.77 -12.68
C SER A 196 -15.83 -0.61 -12.39
N GLY A 197 -16.15 -1.18 -11.22
CA GLY A 197 -15.59 -2.47 -10.83
C GLY A 197 -14.06 -2.46 -10.80
N VAL A 198 -13.45 -1.35 -10.38
CA VAL A 198 -11.98 -1.18 -10.34
C VAL A 198 -11.32 -2.29 -9.51
N ASP A 199 -11.95 -2.67 -8.41
CA ASP A 199 -11.57 -3.79 -7.57
C ASP A 199 -11.60 -5.12 -8.33
N MET A 200 -12.65 -5.38 -9.11
CA MET A 200 -12.74 -6.57 -9.97
C MET A 200 -11.66 -6.56 -11.05
N ALA A 201 -11.47 -5.43 -11.75
CA ALA A 201 -10.44 -5.30 -12.79
C ALA A 201 -9.01 -5.52 -12.24
N ILE A 202 -8.72 -5.03 -11.03
CA ILE A 202 -7.45 -5.29 -10.35
C ILE A 202 -7.30 -6.77 -10.03
N ASN A 203 -8.34 -7.40 -9.49
CA ASN A 203 -8.33 -8.81 -9.14
C ASN A 203 -8.14 -9.71 -10.38
N ASP A 204 -8.91 -9.45 -11.45
CA ASP A 204 -8.83 -10.19 -12.71
C ASP A 204 -7.45 -10.07 -13.35
N PHE A 205 -6.84 -8.87 -13.29
CA PHE A 205 -5.48 -8.65 -13.75
C PHE A 205 -4.45 -9.41 -12.91
N LEU A 206 -4.60 -9.42 -11.58
CA LEU A 206 -3.70 -10.16 -10.69
C LEU A 206 -3.79 -11.67 -10.91
N GLU A 207 -4.99 -12.21 -11.09
CA GLU A 207 -5.23 -13.64 -11.31
C GLU A 207 -4.84 -14.08 -12.72
N GLY A 208 -5.19 -13.29 -13.74
CA GLY A 208 -4.96 -13.62 -15.14
C GLY A 208 -3.57 -13.26 -15.64
N GLU A 209 -3.15 -11.99 -15.52
CA GLU A 209 -1.89 -11.52 -16.11
C GLU A 209 -0.69 -11.70 -15.16
N CYS A 210 -0.87 -11.48 -13.85
CA CYS A 210 0.21 -11.67 -12.87
C CYS A 210 0.31 -13.11 -12.34
N ASN A 211 -0.58 -14.01 -12.77
CA ASN A 211 -0.67 -15.42 -12.35
C ASN A 211 -0.69 -15.58 -10.82
N ARG A 212 -1.46 -14.77 -10.10
CA ARG A 212 -1.56 -14.84 -8.64
C ARG A 212 -2.83 -15.54 -8.19
N MET A 213 -2.70 -16.47 -7.26
CA MET A 213 -3.83 -17.16 -6.65
C MET A 213 -4.39 -16.35 -5.48
N ARG A 214 -5.69 -16.05 -5.49
CA ARG A 214 -6.37 -15.43 -4.36
C ARG A 214 -6.51 -16.43 -3.21
N MET A 215 -5.86 -16.13 -2.09
CA MET A 215 -5.92 -16.95 -0.89
C MET A 215 -7.04 -16.56 0.06
N TYR A 216 -7.38 -15.27 0.08
CA TYR A 216 -8.35 -14.71 1.01
C TYR A 216 -8.92 -13.41 0.47
N GLU A 217 -10.18 -13.16 0.81
CA GLU A 217 -10.87 -11.90 0.63
C GLU A 217 -11.63 -11.59 1.92
N SER A 218 -11.43 -10.39 2.46
CA SER A 218 -12.13 -9.99 3.68
C SER A 218 -13.62 -9.72 3.42
N PRO A 219 -14.45 -9.78 4.46
CA PRO A 219 -15.74 -9.09 4.44
C PRO A 219 -15.56 -7.62 4.08
N GLU A 220 -16.62 -7.02 3.55
CA GLU A 220 -16.63 -5.60 3.24
C GLU A 220 -16.51 -4.77 4.54
N THR A 221 -15.50 -3.91 4.59
CA THR A 221 -15.31 -2.95 5.67
C THR A 221 -16.40 -1.87 5.64
N LYS A 222 -16.55 -1.09 6.71
CA LYS A 222 -17.48 0.06 6.74
C LYS A 222 -17.23 1.09 5.63
N TRP A 223 -16.04 1.09 5.01
CA TRP A 223 -15.67 1.98 3.91
C TRP A 223 -15.99 1.42 2.52
N LYS A 224 -16.74 0.31 2.45
CA LYS A 224 -17.09 -0.36 1.19
C LYS A 224 -15.84 -0.84 0.44
N ARG A 225 -14.89 -1.40 1.20
CA ARG A 225 -13.61 -1.94 0.70
C ARG A 225 -13.38 -3.32 1.25
N LYS A 226 -12.69 -4.15 0.47
CA LYS A 226 -12.22 -5.47 0.86
C LYS A 226 -10.70 -5.51 0.82
N VAL A 227 -10.12 -6.32 1.68
CA VAL A 227 -8.69 -6.63 1.66
C VAL A 227 -8.53 -8.01 1.05
N CYS A 228 -7.76 -8.11 -0.02
CA CYS A 228 -7.51 -9.35 -0.74
C CYS A 228 -6.05 -9.76 -0.60
N PHE A 229 -5.82 -11.07 -0.52
CA PHE A 229 -4.49 -11.68 -0.41
C PHE A 229 -4.26 -12.53 -1.65
N PHE A 230 -3.18 -12.26 -2.36
CA PHE A 230 -2.78 -12.93 -3.58
C PHE A 230 -1.40 -13.52 -3.41
N ARG A 231 -1.20 -14.78 -3.76
CA ARG A 231 0.09 -15.48 -3.67
C ARG A 231 0.59 -15.88 -5.05
N ARG A 232 1.92 -15.95 -5.21
CA ARG A 232 2.57 -16.54 -6.38
C ARG A 232 2.16 -18.00 -6.60
#